data_AF-A0A3A6NT58-F1
#
_entry.id   AF-A0A3A6NT58-F1
#
_cell.length_a   1.000
_cell.length_b   1.000
_cell.length_c   1.000
_cell.angle_alpha   90.00
_cell.angle_beta   90.00
_cell.angle_gamma   90.00
#
_symmetry.space_group_name_H-M   'P 1'
#
loop_
_entity.id
_entity.type
_entity.pdbx_description
1 polymer ?
#
loop_
_entity_poly.entity_id
_entity_poly.type
_entity_poly.pdbx_seq_one_letter_code
_entity_poly.pdbx_strand_id
1 'polypeptide(L)'
;MERPLHELKRRARSRYLPGLEPPAIAAELGLDAAQVAAWAAAGRWAQRRRVWFSDPRGAAATLRELLGRRVEELAAGGLVGPKEADELAKIGATCARLEKEGYDLKAAAVEVCERLAALAAEQETDPQRLTWLAGLLDRFFCRLVEEG
;
A
#
# COMPACT_ATOMS: atom_id res chain seq x y z
N MET A 1 -10.94 -4.11 28.63
CA MET A 1 -11.12 -2.99 27.68
C MET A 1 -11.33 -3.58 26.30
N GLU A 2 -12.57 -3.60 25.81
CA GLU A 2 -12.87 -4.00 24.42
C GLU A 2 -12.23 -2.98 23.46
N ARG A 3 -11.42 -3.46 22.51
CA ARG A 3 -10.85 -2.60 21.48
C ARG A 3 -11.91 -2.29 20.42
N PRO A 4 -11.98 -1.06 19.89
CA PRO A 4 -12.96 -0.71 18.88
C PRO A 4 -12.83 -1.58 17.61
N LEU A 5 -13.96 -2.08 17.08
CA LEU A 5 -14.02 -2.95 15.90
C LEU A 5 -13.32 -2.35 14.66
N HIS A 6 -13.40 -1.03 14.49
CA HIS A 6 -12.76 -0.32 13.37
C HIS A 6 -11.23 -0.36 13.44
N GLU A 7 -10.67 -0.37 14.64
CA GLU A 7 -9.22 -0.45 14.87
C GLU A 7 -8.69 -1.85 14.57
N LEU A 8 -9.44 -2.89 14.99
CA LEU A 8 -9.13 -4.28 14.70
C LEU A 8 -9.18 -4.55 13.20
N LYS A 9 -10.19 -4.01 12.49
CA LYS A 9 -10.29 -4.11 11.03
C LYS A 9 -9.13 -3.41 10.31
N ARG A 10 -8.69 -2.25 10.80
CA ARG A 10 -7.52 -1.53 10.26
C ARG A 10 -6.23 -2.35 10.43
N ARG A 11 -6.01 -2.94 11.61
CA ARG A 11 -4.86 -3.81 11.89
C ARG A 11 -4.88 -5.09 11.08
N ALA A 12 -6.03 -5.73 10.94
CA ALA A 12 -6.18 -6.91 10.08
C ALA A 12 -5.83 -6.58 8.62
N ARG A 13 -6.30 -5.43 8.11
CA ARG A 13 -5.96 -4.96 6.76
C ARG A 13 -4.47 -4.72 6.58
N SER A 14 -3.78 -4.11 7.54
CA SER A 14 -2.35 -3.84 7.45
C SER A 14 -1.48 -5.11 7.45
N ARG A 15 -2.01 -6.24 7.94
CA ARG A 15 -1.34 -7.56 7.82
C ARG A 15 -1.75 -8.32 6.56
N TYR A 16 -2.98 -8.13 6.11
CA TYR A 16 -3.46 -8.75 4.88
C TYR A 16 -2.75 -8.20 3.63
N LEU A 17 -2.53 -6.89 3.53
CA LEU A 17 -1.93 -6.31 2.31
C LEU A 17 -0.50 -6.81 2.02
N PRO A 18 0.40 -6.96 3.01
CA PRO A 18 1.71 -7.58 2.82
C PRO A 18 1.70 -9.10 2.56
N GLY A 19 0.54 -9.76 2.62
CA GLY A 19 0.41 -11.16 2.23
C GLY A 19 0.09 -12.16 3.34
N LEU A 20 -0.20 -11.74 4.58
CA LEU A 20 -0.73 -12.69 5.58
C LEU A 20 -2.15 -13.14 5.20
N GLU A 21 -2.43 -14.42 5.43
CA GLU A 21 -3.74 -15.01 5.19
C GLU A 21 -4.68 -14.83 6.41
N PRO A 22 -6.01 -14.78 6.19
CA PRO A 22 -6.98 -14.55 7.25
C PRO A 22 -6.82 -15.43 8.50
N PRO A 23 -6.48 -16.73 8.42
CA PRO A 23 -6.25 -17.56 9.60
C PRO A 23 -5.06 -17.11 10.46
N ALA A 24 -3.96 -16.68 9.83
CA ALA A 24 -2.76 -16.20 10.53
C ALA A 24 -3.01 -14.86 11.22
N ILE A 25 -3.74 -13.96 10.54
CA ILE A 25 -4.14 -12.65 11.09
C ILE A 25 -5.09 -12.84 12.28
N ALA A 26 -6.03 -13.79 12.16
CA ALA A 26 -6.97 -14.12 13.21
C ALA A 26 -6.27 -14.64 14.48
N ALA A 27 -5.31 -15.56 14.31
CA ALA A 27 -4.49 -16.06 15.41
C ALA A 27 -3.70 -14.93 16.10
N GLU A 28 -3.11 -14.02 15.34
CA GLU A 28 -2.32 -12.91 15.90
C GLU A 28 -3.18 -11.89 16.66
N LEU A 29 -4.39 -11.60 16.15
CA LEU A 29 -5.25 -10.56 16.71
C LEU A 29 -6.28 -11.10 17.72
N GLY A 30 -6.34 -12.42 17.94
CA GLY A 30 -7.33 -13.07 18.80
C GLY A 30 -8.75 -12.94 18.25
N LEU A 31 -8.91 -13.09 16.93
CA LEU A 31 -10.17 -12.96 16.20
C LEU A 31 -10.60 -14.30 15.59
N ASP A 32 -11.83 -14.36 15.10
CA ASP A 32 -12.28 -15.45 14.23
C ASP A 32 -11.76 -15.26 12.79
N ALA A 33 -11.22 -16.32 12.20
CA ALA A 33 -10.77 -16.33 10.81
C ALA A 33 -11.90 -16.03 9.83
N ALA A 34 -13.14 -16.47 10.11
CA ALA A 34 -14.30 -16.18 9.28
C ALA A 34 -14.62 -14.67 9.26
N GLN A 35 -14.44 -13.98 10.40
CA GLN A 35 -14.62 -12.55 10.51
C GLN A 35 -13.58 -11.77 9.70
N VAL A 36 -12.31 -12.18 9.74
CA VAL A 36 -11.23 -11.56 8.94
C VAL A 36 -11.47 -11.79 7.44
N ALA A 37 -11.92 -12.99 7.05
CA ALA A 37 -12.28 -13.31 5.67
C ALA A 37 -13.45 -12.45 5.17
N ALA A 38 -14.49 -12.26 5.99
CA ALA A 38 -15.62 -11.38 5.66
C ALA A 38 -15.17 -9.93 5.46
N TRP A 39 -14.26 -9.41 6.29
CA TRP A 39 -13.70 -8.07 6.08
C TRP A 39 -12.86 -7.97 4.80
N ALA A 40 -12.08 -9.01 4.48
CA ALA A 40 -11.27 -9.07 3.28
C ALA A 40 -12.14 -9.07 2.01
N ALA A 41 -13.23 -9.84 2.01
CA ALA A 41 -14.20 -9.89 0.94
C ALA A 41 -14.92 -8.53 0.77
N ALA A 42 -15.51 -8.01 1.85
CA ALA A 42 -16.24 -6.72 1.83
C ALA A 42 -15.34 -5.54 1.43
N GLY A 43 -14.07 -5.56 1.83
CA GLY A 43 -13.10 -4.52 1.48
C GLY A 43 -12.40 -4.69 0.14
N ARG A 44 -12.69 -5.77 -0.60
CA ARG A 44 -11.97 -6.19 -1.83
C ARG A 44 -10.45 -6.24 -1.63
N TRP A 45 -10.00 -6.77 -0.49
CA TRP A 45 -8.58 -6.71 -0.12
C TRP A 45 -7.67 -7.50 -1.06
N ALA A 46 -8.13 -8.61 -1.63
CA ALA A 46 -7.36 -9.38 -2.60
C ALA A 46 -7.05 -8.57 -3.88
N GLN A 47 -8.01 -7.78 -4.36
CA GLN A 47 -7.81 -6.90 -5.51
C GLN A 47 -6.86 -5.74 -5.17
N ARG A 48 -6.99 -5.17 -3.97
CA ARG A 48 -6.06 -4.16 -3.46
C ARG A 48 -4.64 -4.72 -3.24
N ARG A 49 -4.51 -5.98 -2.82
CA ARG A 49 -3.24 -6.70 -2.67
C ARG A 49 -2.56 -6.90 -4.03
N ARG A 50 -3.32 -7.23 -5.07
CA ARG A 50 -2.78 -7.29 -6.45
C ARG A 50 -2.20 -5.94 -6.89
N VAL A 51 -2.93 -4.85 -6.64
CA VAL A 51 -2.46 -3.49 -6.94
C VAL A 51 -1.24 -3.11 -6.09
N TRP A 52 -1.24 -3.50 -4.80
CA TRP A 52 -0.14 -3.27 -3.87
C TRP A 52 1.16 -3.97 -4.30
N PHE A 53 1.08 -5.18 -4.85
CA PHE A 53 2.25 -5.89 -5.36
C PHE A 53 2.70 -5.44 -6.75
N SER A 54 1.81 -4.82 -7.53
CA SER A 54 2.20 -4.12 -8.76
C SER A 54 2.78 -2.71 -8.50
N ASP A 55 2.62 -2.18 -7.28
CA ASP A 55 3.20 -0.91 -6.85
C ASP A 55 4.62 -1.15 -6.28
N PRO A 56 5.67 -0.52 -6.83
CA PRO A 56 7.04 -0.64 -6.31
C PRO A 56 7.17 -0.36 -4.81
N ARG A 57 6.37 0.55 -4.24
CA ARG A 57 6.38 0.83 -2.79
C ARG A 57 5.76 -0.28 -1.98
N GLY A 58 4.64 -0.84 -2.46
CA GLY A 58 3.98 -1.97 -1.80
C GLY A 58 4.82 -3.25 -1.86
N ALA A 59 5.49 -3.48 -3.00
CA ALA A 59 6.48 -4.53 -3.15
C ALA A 59 7.69 -4.32 -2.22
N ALA A 60 8.23 -3.10 -2.14
CA ALA A 60 9.36 -2.79 -1.27
C ALA A 60 9.04 -2.93 0.22
N ALA A 61 7.86 -2.47 0.66
CA ALA A 61 7.39 -2.65 2.03
C ALA A 61 7.29 -4.14 2.40
N THR A 62 6.79 -4.97 1.48
CA THR A 62 6.68 -6.42 1.70
C THR A 62 8.05 -7.09 1.71
N LEU A 63 8.97 -6.69 0.82
CA LEU A 63 10.35 -7.17 0.79
C LEU A 63 11.10 -6.81 2.07
N ARG A 64 10.86 -5.62 2.63
CA ARG A 64 11.44 -5.19 3.91
C ARG A 64 10.95 -6.01 5.09
N GLU A 65 9.67 -6.34 5.12
CA GLU A 65 9.08 -7.17 6.17
C GLU A 65 9.59 -8.62 6.10
N LEU A 66 9.72 -9.18 4.88
CA LEU A 66 10.35 -10.47 4.65
C LEU A 66 11.83 -10.48 5.04
N LEU A 67 12.57 -9.41 4.71
CA LEU A 67 13.97 -9.24 5.11
C LEU A 67 14.09 -9.24 6.64
N GLY A 68 13.24 -8.49 7.34
CA GLY A 68 13.23 -8.44 8.81
C GLY A 68 13.03 -9.82 9.43
N ARG A 69 12.07 -10.60 8.94
CA ARG A 69 11.84 -11.98 9.41
C ARG A 69 13.05 -12.87 9.16
N ARG A 70 13.71 -12.72 8.00
CA ARG A 70 14.91 -13.50 7.69
C ARG A 70 16.09 -13.14 8.60
N VAL A 71 16.23 -11.86 8.96
CA VAL A 71 17.22 -11.42 9.96
C VAL A 71 16.93 -12.04 11.33
N GLU A 72 15.67 -12.03 11.76
CA GLU A 72 15.25 -12.63 13.04
C GLU A 72 15.52 -14.14 13.09
N GLU A 73 15.21 -14.87 12.01
CA GLU A 73 15.52 -16.30 11.87
C GLU A 73 17.03 -16.58 11.94
N LEU A 74 17.85 -15.78 11.25
CA LEU A 74 19.30 -15.93 11.24
C LEU A 74 19.92 -15.56 12.60
N ALA A 75 19.38 -14.55 13.29
CA ALA A 75 19.78 -14.18 14.63
C ALA A 75 19.43 -15.27 15.66
N ALA A 76 18.27 -15.90 15.52
CA ALA A 76 17.85 -17.03 16.36
C ALA A 76 18.70 -18.30 16.14
N GLY A 77 19.26 -18.47 14.94
CA GLY A 77 20.13 -19.60 14.58
C GLY A 77 21.57 -19.52 15.11
N GLY A 78 22.00 -18.35 15.60
CA GLY A 78 23.33 -18.13 16.17
C GLY A 78 24.42 -17.92 15.12
N LEU A 79 24.99 -16.70 15.12
CA LEU A 79 26.01 -16.14 14.22
C LEU A 79 25.55 -15.89 12.76
N VAL A 80 25.21 -14.63 12.49
CA VAL A 80 25.14 -14.10 11.12
C VAL A 80 26.57 -13.91 10.63
N GLY A 81 27.00 -14.74 9.68
CA GLY A 81 28.32 -14.63 9.08
C GLY A 81 28.46 -13.36 8.22
N PRO A 82 29.69 -12.98 7.83
CA PRO A 82 29.94 -11.79 7.01
C PRO A 82 29.20 -11.82 5.66
N LYS A 83 29.01 -13.01 5.09
CA LYS A 83 28.32 -13.20 3.81
C LYS A 83 26.82 -12.95 3.95
N GLU A 84 26.20 -13.52 4.98
CA GLU A 84 24.78 -13.32 5.28
C GLU A 84 24.50 -11.84 5.59
N ALA A 85 25.39 -11.17 6.33
CA ALA A 85 25.27 -9.75 6.62
C ALA A 85 25.33 -8.87 5.35
N ASP A 86 26.23 -9.18 4.41
CA ASP A 86 26.34 -8.47 3.12
C ASP A 86 25.11 -8.70 2.22
N GLU A 87 24.60 -9.93 2.16
CA GLU A 87 23.35 -10.25 1.43
C GLU A 87 22.16 -9.47 2.01
N LEU A 88 22.03 -9.41 3.35
CA LEU A 88 20.99 -8.64 4.02
C LEU A 88 21.10 -7.13 3.73
N ALA A 89 22.32 -6.58 3.73
CA ALA A 89 22.57 -5.18 3.41
C ALA A 89 22.18 -4.83 1.95
N LYS A 90 22.50 -5.71 1.00
CA LYS A 90 22.14 -5.56 -0.43
C LYS A 90 20.63 -5.59 -0.66
N ILE A 91 19.93 -6.49 0.04
CA ILE A 91 18.47 -6.54 -0.01
C ILE A 91 17.89 -5.26 0.60
N GLY A 92 18.40 -4.79 1.74
CA GLY A 92 17.99 -3.53 2.35
C GLY A 92 18.18 -2.32 1.44
N ALA A 93 19.33 -2.23 0.76
CA ALA A 93 19.62 -1.15 -0.19
C ALA A 93 18.70 -1.21 -1.43
N THR A 94 18.35 -2.40 -1.90
CA THR A 94 17.42 -2.59 -3.01
C THR A 94 15.98 -2.24 -2.62
N CYS A 95 15.55 -2.58 -1.41
CA CYS A 95 14.27 -2.13 -0.86
C CYS A 95 14.23 -0.59 -0.77
N ALA A 96 15.29 0.04 -0.26
CA ALA A 96 15.37 1.50 -0.16
C ALA A 96 15.32 2.20 -1.53
N ARG A 97 15.91 1.60 -2.57
CA ARG A 97 15.77 2.09 -3.96
C ARG A 97 14.35 1.92 -4.48
N LEU A 98 13.71 0.76 -4.29
CA LEU A 98 12.33 0.53 -4.73
C LEU A 98 11.32 1.43 -4.01
N GLU A 99 11.55 1.76 -2.74
CA GLU A 99 10.75 2.75 -1.99
C GLU A 99 10.88 4.16 -2.59
N LYS A 100 12.07 4.49 -3.11
CA LYS A 100 12.38 5.77 -3.77
C LYS A 100 11.94 5.83 -5.23
N GLU A 101 11.99 4.72 -5.96
CA GLU A 101 11.61 4.59 -7.38
C GLU A 101 10.11 4.36 -7.59
N GLY A 102 9.30 4.58 -6.55
CA GLY A 102 7.85 4.39 -6.59
C GLY A 102 7.12 5.45 -7.40
N TYR A 103 7.13 5.29 -8.74
CA TYR A 103 6.30 5.99 -9.72
C TYR A 103 6.50 7.52 -9.77
N ASP A 104 6.47 8.11 -10.96
CA ASP A 104 6.31 9.56 -11.05
C ASP A 104 4.90 9.90 -10.55
N LEU A 105 4.77 10.19 -9.25
CA LEU A 105 3.52 10.55 -8.62
C LEU A 105 2.86 11.74 -9.32
N LYS A 106 3.65 12.59 -9.99
CA LYS A 106 3.12 13.67 -10.81
C LYS A 106 2.46 13.08 -12.05
N ALA A 107 3.11 12.16 -12.76
CA ALA A 107 2.51 11.44 -13.90
C ALA A 107 1.25 10.64 -13.53
N ALA A 108 1.24 9.93 -12.40
CA ALA A 108 0.04 9.24 -11.91
C ALA A 108 -1.09 10.20 -11.56
N ALA A 109 -0.79 11.32 -10.90
CA ALA A 109 -1.79 12.33 -10.58
C ALA A 109 -2.39 12.92 -11.86
N VAL A 110 -1.55 13.18 -12.88
CA VAL A 110 -1.96 13.65 -14.21
C VAL A 110 -2.98 12.69 -14.81
N GLU A 111 -2.62 11.42 -14.92
CA GLU A 111 -3.48 10.39 -15.50
C GLU A 111 -4.81 10.22 -14.72
N VAL A 112 -4.79 10.29 -13.39
CA VAL A 112 -6.01 10.19 -12.57
C VAL A 112 -6.93 11.38 -12.78
N CYS A 113 -6.41 12.60 -12.88
CA CYS A 113 -7.25 13.78 -13.10
C CYS A 113 -7.79 13.85 -14.52
N GLU A 114 -7.03 13.42 -15.52
CA GLU A 114 -7.51 13.31 -16.90
C GLU A 114 -8.68 12.33 -16.99
N ARG A 115 -8.57 11.15 -16.37
CA ARG A 115 -9.66 10.18 -16.30
C ARG A 115 -10.87 10.70 -15.53
N LEU A 116 -10.65 11.47 -14.47
CA LEU A 116 -11.73 12.10 -13.71
C LEU A 116 -12.44 13.20 -14.52
N ALA A 117 -11.69 14.01 -15.26
CA ALA A 117 -12.25 15.02 -16.15
C ALA A 117 -13.08 14.39 -17.27
N ALA A 118 -12.58 13.30 -17.88
CA ALA A 118 -13.33 12.53 -18.87
C ALA A 118 -14.64 11.95 -18.30
N LEU A 119 -14.58 11.33 -17.12
CA LEU A 119 -15.76 10.81 -16.44
C LEU A 119 -16.78 11.90 -16.09
N ALA A 120 -16.31 13.08 -15.68
CA ALA A 120 -17.20 14.20 -15.38
C ALA A 120 -17.87 14.75 -16.64
N ALA A 121 -17.15 14.83 -17.76
CA ALA A 121 -17.71 15.27 -19.05
C ALA A 121 -18.77 14.30 -19.60
N GLU A 122 -18.70 13.00 -19.24
CA GLU A 122 -19.72 12.02 -19.59
C GLU A 122 -21.03 12.17 -18.78
N GLN A 123 -20.97 12.74 -17.58
CA GLN A 123 -22.11 12.78 -16.64
C GLN A 123 -22.68 14.19 -16.42
N GLU A 124 -21.88 15.23 -16.63
CA GLU A 124 -22.25 16.62 -16.39
C GLU A 124 -22.17 17.42 -17.69
N THR A 125 -23.27 18.08 -18.02
CA THR A 125 -23.40 18.91 -19.25
C THR A 125 -23.37 20.39 -18.94
N ASP A 126 -23.48 20.79 -17.66
CA ASP A 126 -23.39 22.19 -17.25
C ASP A 126 -21.96 22.73 -17.47
N PRO A 127 -21.77 23.69 -18.39
CA PRO A 127 -20.46 24.25 -18.70
C PRO A 127 -19.80 24.90 -17.48
N GLN A 128 -20.57 25.52 -16.58
CA GLN A 128 -20.00 26.21 -15.42
C GLN A 128 -19.39 25.23 -14.42
N ARG A 129 -20.01 24.06 -14.25
CA ARG A 129 -19.52 23.00 -13.36
C ARG A 129 -18.28 22.31 -13.94
N LEU A 130 -18.27 22.07 -15.24
CA LEU A 130 -17.10 21.52 -15.93
C LEU A 130 -15.91 22.50 -15.86
N THR A 131 -16.13 23.80 -16.06
CA THR A 131 -15.09 24.83 -15.92
C THR A 131 -14.59 24.93 -14.48
N TRP A 132 -15.49 24.87 -13.49
CA TRP A 132 -15.09 24.86 -12.08
C TRP A 132 -14.23 23.64 -11.74
N LEU A 133 -14.62 22.45 -12.22
CA LEU A 133 -13.87 21.22 -12.01
C LEU A 133 -12.49 21.27 -12.65
N ALA A 134 -12.40 21.72 -13.91
CA ALA A 134 -11.13 21.90 -14.60
C ALA A 134 -10.19 22.82 -13.80
N GLY A 135 -10.69 23.97 -13.33
CA GLY A 135 -9.92 24.90 -12.51
C GLY A 135 -9.59 24.38 -11.10
N LEU A 136 -10.33 23.41 -10.57
CA LEU A 136 -10.00 22.74 -9.31
C LEU A 136 -8.87 21.72 -9.51
N LEU A 137 -8.91 20.94 -10.60
CA LEU A 137 -7.86 19.97 -10.94
C LEU A 137 -6.53 20.68 -11.21
N ASP A 138 -6.55 21.78 -11.95
CA ASP A 138 -5.35 22.59 -12.22
C ASP A 138 -4.69 23.11 -10.94
N ARG A 139 -5.50 23.63 -10.00
CA ARG A 139 -5.00 24.09 -8.69
C ARG A 139 -4.46 22.96 -7.84
N PHE A 140 -5.11 21.79 -7.89
CA PHE A 140 -4.62 20.59 -7.21
C PHE A 140 -3.26 20.15 -7.76
N PHE A 141 -3.05 20.23 -9.08
CA PHE A 141 -1.75 19.97 -9.71
C PHE A 141 -0.65 20.92 -9.28
N CYS A 142 -0.89 22.23 -9.37
CA CYS A 142 0.11 23.22 -8.96
C CYS A 142 0.55 22.99 -7.51
N ARG A 143 -0.40 22.66 -6.62
CA ARG A 143 -0.11 22.42 -5.22
C ARG A 143 0.70 21.13 -4.97
N LEU A 144 0.42 20.06 -5.71
CA LEU A 144 1.23 18.83 -5.66
C LEU A 144 2.66 19.05 -6.18
N VAL A 145 2.86 20.01 -7.10
CA VAL A 145 4.20 20.37 -7.61
C VAL A 145 4.98 21.20 -6.60
N GLU A 146 4.31 22.02 -5.79
CA GLU A 146 4.93 22.87 -4.76
C GLU A 146 5.23 22.14 -3.45
N GLU A 147 4.44 21.12 -3.09
CA GLU A 147 4.55 20.39 -1.82
C GLU A 147 5.48 19.14 -1.86
N GLY A 148 6.04 18.78 -3.03
CA GLY A 148 6.93 17.61 -3.22
C GLY A 148 8.31 17.96 -3.73
#